data_AF-A0A257Z0F0-F1
#
_entry.id   AF-A0A257Z0F0-F1
#
_cell.length_a   1.000
_cell.length_b   1.000
_cell.length_c   1.000
_cell.angle_alpha   90.00
_cell.angle_beta   90.00
_cell.angle_gamma   90.00
#
_symmetry.space_group_name_H-M   'P 1'
#
loop_
_entity.id
_entity.type
_entity.pdbx_description
1 polymer ?
#
loop_
_entity_poly.entity_id
_entity_poly.type
_entity_poly.pdbx_seq_one_letter_code
_entity_poly.pdbx_strand_id
1 'polypeptide(L)'
;SMARLSPFLPLIGGGATRFQPIFVADVAAVVQRAVEGQAKSGTVYELGGPEIRTFRELMELMLREIGAKRLLVDLPFGIADLQARILEKLPKALLTRDQVAMLKIDNVVSEQAITEGRTLQGLGIAPAAMASVLPSYLWRFRKAGQFTRVET
;
A
#
# COMPACT_ATOMS: atom_id res chain seq x y z
N SER A 1 -8.57 -14.41 4.11
CA SER A 1 -7.41 -13.63 3.64
C SER A 1 -6.19 -14.52 3.67
N MET A 2 -5.27 -14.36 2.71
CA MET A 2 -4.07 -15.18 2.56
C MET A 2 -3.23 -15.24 3.85
N ALA A 3 -3.10 -14.12 4.57
CA ALA A 3 -2.41 -14.08 5.86
C ALA A 3 -3.09 -14.90 6.98
N ARG A 4 -4.40 -15.16 6.87
CA ARG A 4 -5.12 -16.02 7.84
C ARG A 4 -4.94 -17.51 7.55
N LEU A 5 -4.75 -17.89 6.29
CA LEU A 5 -4.76 -19.28 5.83
C LEU A 5 -3.37 -19.85 5.57
N SER A 6 -2.43 -19.02 5.10
CA SER A 6 -1.06 -19.44 4.80
C SER A 6 -0.14 -19.17 5.99
N PRO A 7 0.82 -20.08 6.31
CA PRO A 7 1.85 -19.84 7.31
C PRO A 7 2.98 -18.91 6.80
N PHE A 8 3.05 -18.67 5.49
CA PHE A 8 4.02 -17.78 4.84
C PHE A 8 3.34 -16.78 3.90
N LEU A 9 4.01 -15.67 3.63
CA LEU A 9 3.58 -14.67 2.64
C LEU A 9 4.73 -14.39 1.66
N PRO A 10 4.46 -14.42 0.34
CA PRO A 10 5.50 -14.15 -0.65
C PRO A 10 5.88 -12.67 -0.68
N LEU A 11 7.18 -12.39 -0.66
CA LEU A 11 7.77 -11.09 -0.96
C LEU A 11 8.33 -11.10 -2.38
N ILE A 12 7.49 -10.71 -3.33
CA ILE A 12 7.89 -10.58 -4.72
C ILE A 12 9.04 -9.57 -4.82
N GLY A 13 10.11 -9.95 -5.51
CA GLY A 13 11.30 -9.11 -5.66
C GLY A 13 12.10 -8.90 -4.37
N GLY A 14 11.89 -9.73 -3.33
CA GLY A 14 12.54 -9.59 -2.03
C GLY A 14 11.97 -8.46 -1.15
N GLY A 15 10.93 -7.79 -1.62
CA GLY A 15 10.22 -6.74 -0.89
C GLY A 15 10.95 -5.41 -0.79
N ALA A 16 11.96 -5.15 -1.63
CA ALA A 16 12.75 -3.92 -1.62
C ALA A 16 12.03 -2.71 -2.23
N THR A 17 11.04 -2.94 -3.09
CA THR A 17 10.25 -1.90 -3.76
C THR A 17 9.61 -0.97 -2.75
N ARG A 18 9.77 0.34 -2.97
CA ARG A 18 9.25 1.37 -2.07
C ARG A 18 7.83 1.77 -2.46
N PHE A 19 7.03 2.02 -1.44
CA PHE A 19 5.66 2.49 -1.54
C PHE A 19 5.47 3.68 -0.62
N GLN A 20 4.60 4.60 -1.01
CA GLN A 20 4.14 5.71 -0.19
C GLN A 20 2.61 5.64 -0.01
N PRO A 21 2.10 4.74 0.85
CA PRO A 21 0.67 4.51 0.98
C PRO A 21 -0.08 5.77 1.41
N ILE A 22 -1.27 5.97 0.87
CA ILE A 22 -2.12 7.12 1.14
C ILE A 22 -3.46 6.68 1.72
N PHE A 23 -3.99 7.45 2.68
CA PHE A 23 -5.33 7.22 3.18
C PHE A 23 -6.38 7.76 2.21
N VAL A 24 -7.41 6.95 1.94
CA VAL A 24 -8.45 7.26 0.94
C VAL A 24 -9.20 8.56 1.25
N ALA A 25 -9.37 8.93 2.52
CA ALA A 25 -10.04 10.19 2.87
C ALA A 25 -9.22 11.42 2.45
N ASP A 26 -7.89 11.34 2.48
CA ASP A 26 -7.02 12.43 2.01
C ASP A 26 -7.15 12.60 0.49
N VAL A 27 -7.30 11.49 -0.25
CA VAL A 27 -7.60 11.53 -1.69
C VAL A 27 -8.96 12.18 -1.94
N ALA A 28 -9.98 11.83 -1.15
CA ALA A 28 -11.28 12.47 -1.25
C ALA A 28 -11.21 13.98 -0.99
N ALA A 29 -10.40 14.42 -0.03
CA ALA A 29 -10.15 15.84 0.24
C ALA A 29 -9.47 16.56 -0.95
N VAL A 30 -8.54 15.91 -1.64
CA VAL A 30 -7.96 16.46 -2.88
C VAL A 30 -9.02 16.64 -3.96
N VAL A 31 -9.85 15.63 -4.17
CA VAL A 31 -10.93 15.69 -5.16
C VAL A 31 -11.91 16.81 -4.82
N GLN A 32 -12.28 16.97 -3.55
CA GLN A 32 -13.11 18.09 -3.08
C GLN A 32 -12.47 19.44 -3.44
N ARG A 33 -11.19 19.65 -3.12
CA ARG A 33 -10.48 20.89 -3.45
C ARG A 33 -10.41 21.16 -4.95
N ALA A 34 -10.26 20.11 -5.76
CA ALA A 34 -10.28 20.25 -7.20
C ALA A 34 -11.64 20.73 -7.72
N VAL A 35 -12.74 20.19 -7.18
CA VAL A 35 -14.11 20.62 -7.52
C VAL A 35 -14.38 22.06 -7.05
N GLU A 36 -13.84 22.46 -5.89
CA GLU A 36 -13.97 23.82 -5.35
C GLU A 36 -13.06 24.87 -6.04
N GLY A 37 -12.28 24.47 -7.05
CA GLY A 37 -11.39 25.37 -7.79
C GLY A 37 -10.11 25.77 -7.03
N GLN A 38 -9.79 25.04 -5.97
CA GLN A 38 -8.57 25.25 -5.16
C GLN A 38 -7.36 24.45 -5.70
N ALA A 39 -7.59 23.53 -6.65
CA ALA A 39 -6.51 22.86 -7.39
C ALA A 39 -6.26 23.53 -8.75
N LYS A 40 -5.03 23.41 -9.25
CA LYS A 40 -4.64 23.94 -10.55
C LYS A 40 -5.25 23.08 -11.66
N SER A 41 -5.96 23.73 -12.58
CA SER A 41 -6.54 23.06 -13.76
C SER A 41 -5.45 22.44 -14.65
N GLY A 42 -5.79 21.35 -15.36
CA GLY A 42 -4.89 20.66 -16.29
C GLY A 42 -3.64 20.06 -15.64
N THR A 43 -3.63 19.90 -14.31
CA THR A 43 -2.45 19.49 -13.55
C THR A 43 -2.61 18.07 -13.03
N VAL A 44 -1.58 17.24 -13.20
CA VAL A 44 -1.52 15.90 -12.62
C VAL A 44 -0.97 16.00 -11.20
N TYR A 45 -1.76 15.60 -10.22
CA TYR A 45 -1.33 15.55 -8.82
C TYR A 45 -0.82 14.16 -8.46
N GLU A 46 0.25 14.10 -7.68
CA GLU A 46 0.81 12.86 -7.15
C GLU A 46 0.60 12.82 -5.65
N LEU A 47 -0.12 11.79 -5.19
CA LEU A 47 -0.63 11.73 -3.83
C LEU A 47 0.00 10.54 -3.09
N GLY A 48 0.76 10.85 -2.05
CA GLY A 48 1.37 9.86 -1.17
C GLY A 48 1.20 10.27 0.29
N GLY A 49 1.10 9.29 1.18
CA GLY A 49 1.05 9.54 2.62
C GLY A 49 2.37 10.04 3.20
N PRO A 50 2.47 10.16 4.54
CA PRO A 50 3.61 10.81 5.17
C PRO A 50 4.89 9.96 5.18
N GLU A 51 4.78 8.65 4.95
CA GLU A 51 5.89 7.71 5.12
C GLU A 51 6.12 6.91 3.83
N ILE A 52 7.39 6.82 3.41
CA ILE A 52 7.85 5.88 2.39
C ILE A 52 8.35 4.64 3.11
N ARG A 53 7.86 3.46 2.72
CA ARG A 53 8.24 2.16 3.28
C ARG A 53 8.48 1.17 2.15
N THR A 54 9.41 0.24 2.37
CA THR A 54 9.57 -0.92 1.50
C THR A 54 8.37 -1.85 1.62
N PHE A 55 8.12 -2.66 0.59
CA PHE A 55 7.04 -3.65 0.62
C PHE A 55 7.19 -4.63 1.79
N ARG A 56 8.43 -5.01 2.14
CA ARG A 56 8.71 -5.81 3.33
C ARG A 56 8.23 -5.12 4.61
N GLU A 57 8.61 -3.87 4.83
CA GLU A 57 8.21 -3.11 6.02
C GLU A 57 6.67 -2.97 6.13
N LEU A 58 5.99 -2.78 4.99
CA LEU A 58 4.53 -2.74 4.95
C LEU A 58 3.89 -4.08 5.33
N MET A 59 4.46 -5.19 4.85
CA MET A 59 4.00 -6.53 5.21
C MET A 59 4.22 -6.82 6.69
N GLU A 60 5.37 -6.42 7.24
CA GLU A 60 5.65 -6.54 8.68
C GLU A 60 4.72 -5.66 9.52
N LEU A 61 4.48 -4.41 9.11
CA LEU A 61 3.54 -3.51 9.76
C LEU A 61 2.13 -4.13 9.79
N MET A 62 1.65 -4.64 8.65
CA MET A 62 0.36 -5.31 8.58
C MET A 62 0.28 -6.52 9.49
N LEU A 63 1.31 -7.37 9.53
CA LEU A 63 1.38 -8.54 10.40
C LEU A 63 1.36 -8.16 11.89
N ARG A 64 2.08 -7.09 12.27
CA ARG A 64 2.05 -6.51 13.62
C ARG A 64 0.65 -6.03 13.97
N GLU A 65 0.02 -5.22 13.11
CA GLU A 65 -1.33 -4.66 13.32
C GLU A 65 -2.43 -5.71 13.51
N ILE A 66 -2.31 -6.85 12.82
CA ILE A 66 -3.27 -7.96 12.95
C ILE A 66 -2.87 -9.01 14.01
N GLY A 67 -1.70 -8.86 14.64
CA GLY A 67 -1.17 -9.81 15.63
C GLY A 67 -0.86 -11.19 15.05
N ALA A 68 -0.45 -11.28 13.78
CA ALA A 68 -0.15 -12.54 13.10
C ALA A 68 1.35 -12.74 12.93
N LYS A 69 1.83 -13.97 13.19
CA LYS A 69 3.20 -14.39 12.90
C LYS A 69 3.23 -15.17 11.60
N ARG A 70 3.87 -14.62 10.56
CA ARG A 70 4.02 -15.28 9.24
C ARG A 70 5.45 -15.12 8.75
N LEU A 71 5.96 -16.15 8.11
CA LEU A 71 7.27 -16.09 7.46
C LEU A 71 7.13 -15.29 6.16
N LEU A 72 8.00 -14.30 5.98
CA LEU A 72 8.12 -13.56 4.74
C LEU A 72 9.15 -14.25 3.87
N VAL A 73 8.73 -14.79 2.72
CA VAL A 73 9.57 -15.61 1.84
C VAL A 73 9.83 -14.87 0.55
N ASP A 74 11.10 -14.68 0.22
CA ASP A 74 11.50 -13.97 -0.99
C ASP A 74 11.11 -14.78 -2.23
N LEU A 75 10.43 -14.11 -3.15
CA LEU A 75 10.00 -14.67 -4.43
C LEU A 75 10.65 -13.87 -5.57
N PRO A 76 11.67 -14.41 -6.25
CA PRO A 76 12.31 -13.74 -7.38
C PRO A 76 11.30 -13.38 -8.48
N PHE A 77 11.50 -12.23 -9.13
CA PHE A 77 10.59 -11.72 -10.17
C PHE A 77 10.34 -12.72 -11.30
N GLY A 78 11.36 -13.46 -11.74
CA GLY A 78 11.18 -14.46 -12.81
C GLY A 78 10.21 -15.59 -12.44
N ILE A 79 10.23 -16.03 -11.17
CA ILE A 79 9.29 -17.04 -10.67
C ILE A 79 7.90 -16.44 -10.52
N ALA A 80 7.80 -15.21 -9.97
CA ALA A 80 6.53 -14.50 -9.84
C ALA A 80 5.87 -14.25 -11.20
N ASP A 81 6.64 -13.83 -12.21
CA ASP A 81 6.17 -13.62 -13.58
C ASP A 81 5.62 -14.93 -14.17
N LEU A 82 6.35 -16.05 -14.03
CA LEU A 82 5.91 -17.36 -14.51
C LEU A 82 4.59 -17.79 -13.85
N GLN A 83 4.48 -17.65 -12.53
CA GLN A 83 3.25 -17.94 -11.79
C GLN A 83 2.10 -17.05 -12.27
N ALA A 84 2.33 -15.75 -12.43
CA ALA A 84 1.33 -14.81 -12.92
C ALA A 84 0.80 -15.20 -14.32
N ARG A 85 1.66 -15.70 -15.23
CA ARG A 85 1.23 -16.15 -16.57
C ARG A 85 0.18 -17.26 -16.53
N ILE A 86 0.24 -18.11 -15.51
CA ILE A 86 -0.66 -19.25 -15.32
C ILE A 86 -1.90 -18.81 -14.53
N LEU A 87 -1.69 -18.10 -13.41
CA LEU A 87 -2.73 -17.73 -12.46
C LEU A 87 -3.70 -16.67 -12.99
N GLU A 88 -3.24 -15.76 -13.86
CA GLU A 88 -4.07 -14.71 -14.45
C GLU A 88 -5.21 -15.25 -15.34
N LYS A 89 -5.09 -16.50 -15.81
CA LYS A 89 -6.14 -17.18 -16.60
C LYS A 89 -7.25 -17.80 -15.74
N LEU A 90 -7.08 -17.83 -14.42
CA LEU A 90 -8.05 -18.42 -13.50
C LEU A 90 -9.07 -17.36 -13.05
N PRO A 91 -10.34 -17.76 -12.79
CA PRO A 91 -11.29 -16.87 -12.14
C PRO A 91 -10.75 -16.49 -10.74
N LYS A 92 -10.74 -15.17 -10.44
CA LYS A 92 -10.17 -14.59 -9.20
C LYS A 92 -8.66 -14.80 -9.08
N ALA A 93 -7.90 -14.45 -10.13
CA ALA A 93 -6.45 -14.50 -10.15
C ALA A 93 -5.83 -13.90 -8.86
N LEU A 94 -5.04 -14.71 -8.17
CA LEU A 94 -4.36 -14.31 -6.92
C LEU A 94 -3.12 -13.43 -7.19
N LEU A 95 -2.57 -13.52 -8.40
CA LEU A 95 -1.42 -12.75 -8.87
C LEU A 95 -1.55 -12.54 -10.38
N THR A 96 -1.47 -11.28 -10.83
CA THR A 96 -1.49 -10.90 -12.25
C THR A 96 -0.13 -10.42 -12.73
N ARG A 97 0.10 -10.41 -14.05
CA ARG A 97 1.39 -9.93 -14.59
C ARG A 97 1.58 -8.45 -14.31
N ASP A 98 0.51 -7.67 -14.39
CA ASP A 98 0.52 -6.24 -14.10
C ASP A 98 0.87 -5.97 -12.63
N GLN A 99 0.38 -6.79 -11.68
CA GLN A 99 0.77 -6.67 -10.27
C GLN A 99 2.28 -6.94 -10.08
N VAL A 100 2.83 -7.96 -10.74
CA VAL A 100 4.27 -8.24 -10.69
C VAL A 100 5.07 -7.10 -11.33
N ALA A 101 4.59 -6.54 -12.44
CA ALA A 101 5.22 -5.40 -13.10
C ALA A 101 5.22 -4.14 -12.22
N MET A 102 4.10 -3.82 -11.57
CA MET A 102 4.01 -2.69 -10.63
C MET A 102 4.97 -2.85 -9.44
N LEU A 103 5.21 -4.08 -8.99
CA LEU A 103 6.17 -4.36 -7.92
C LEU A 103 7.63 -4.17 -8.34
N LYS A 104 7.95 -3.95 -9.62
CA LYS A 104 9.32 -3.67 -10.07
C LYS A 104 9.70 -2.18 -9.98
N ILE A 105 8.73 -1.31 -9.73
CA ILE A 105 8.90 0.15 -9.77
C ILE A 105 8.47 0.74 -8.43
N ASP A 106 9.27 1.66 -7.90
CA ASP A 106 8.91 2.39 -6.68
C ASP A 106 7.64 3.23 -6.92
N ASN A 107 6.66 3.08 -6.03
CA ASN A 107 5.41 3.84 -6.05
C ASN A 107 5.46 4.93 -4.99
N VAL A 108 6.21 5.99 -5.31
CA VAL A 108 6.47 7.15 -4.46
C VAL A 108 6.21 8.42 -5.25
N VAL A 109 5.85 9.50 -4.57
CA VAL A 109 5.67 10.82 -5.19
C VAL A 109 7.01 11.30 -5.76
N SER A 110 6.99 11.79 -6.99
CA SER A 110 8.16 12.28 -7.70
C SER A 110 8.70 13.59 -7.08
N GLU A 111 10.02 13.79 -7.17
CA GLU A 111 10.66 15.04 -6.75
C GLU A 111 10.10 16.26 -7.50
N GLN A 112 9.73 16.06 -8.77
CA GLN A 112 9.10 17.10 -9.58
C GLN A 112 7.75 17.52 -9.00
N ALA A 113 6.88 16.56 -8.62
CA ALA A 113 5.60 16.87 -8.01
C ALA A 113 5.76 17.58 -6.67
N ILE A 114 6.75 17.18 -5.86
CA ILE A 114 7.07 17.85 -4.59
C ILE A 114 7.48 19.30 -4.84
N THR A 115 8.43 19.52 -5.75
CA THR A 115 8.99 20.85 -6.05
C THR A 115 7.93 21.79 -6.63
N GLU A 116 7.03 21.28 -7.47
CA GLU A 116 5.96 22.05 -8.09
C GLU A 116 4.71 22.20 -7.20
N GLY A 117 4.73 21.66 -5.96
CA GLY A 117 3.58 21.73 -5.05
C GLY A 117 2.37 20.92 -5.52
N ARG A 118 2.56 19.89 -6.34
CA ARG A 118 1.50 19.01 -6.87
C ARG A 118 1.22 17.80 -5.96
N THR A 119 1.25 18.03 -4.66
CA THR A 119 1.11 17.00 -3.61
C THR A 119 -0.03 17.33 -2.64
N LEU A 120 -0.32 16.44 -1.69
CA LEU A 120 -1.25 16.73 -0.59
C LEU A 120 -0.88 18.01 0.15
N GLN A 121 0.39 18.14 0.51
CA GLN A 121 0.92 19.28 1.26
C GLN A 121 0.88 20.56 0.43
N GLY A 122 1.15 20.47 -0.87
CA GLY A 122 1.03 21.61 -1.79
C GLY A 122 -0.40 22.13 -1.93
N LEU A 123 -1.40 21.28 -1.68
CA LEU A 123 -2.80 21.69 -1.57
C LEU A 123 -3.19 22.14 -0.15
N GLY A 124 -2.32 21.99 0.85
CA GLY A 124 -2.63 22.26 2.27
C GLY A 124 -3.40 21.13 2.96
N ILE A 125 -3.30 19.87 2.50
CA ILE A 125 -3.74 18.68 3.26
C ILE A 125 -2.53 18.15 4.02
N ALA A 126 -2.68 17.98 5.34
CA ALA A 126 -1.75 17.20 6.13
C ALA A 126 -2.08 15.70 5.96
N PRO A 127 -1.15 14.87 5.45
CA PRO A 127 -1.44 13.45 5.20
C PRO A 127 -1.62 12.66 6.50
N ALA A 128 -2.59 11.76 6.52
CA ALA A 128 -2.83 10.89 7.67
C ALA A 128 -1.75 9.81 7.79
N ALA A 129 -1.21 9.63 9.01
CA ALA A 129 -0.23 8.59 9.29
C ALA A 129 -0.86 7.19 9.27
N MET A 130 -0.13 6.19 8.76
CA MET A 130 -0.63 4.81 8.74
C MET A 130 -0.98 4.33 10.16
N ALA A 131 -0.16 4.67 11.16
CA ALA A 131 -0.37 4.25 12.54
C ALA A 131 -1.70 4.74 13.15
N SER A 132 -2.23 5.90 12.73
CA SER A 132 -3.53 6.39 13.23
C SER A 132 -4.72 5.77 12.50
N VAL A 133 -4.50 5.29 11.27
CA VAL A 133 -5.56 4.83 10.37
C VAL A 133 -5.70 3.31 10.37
N LEU A 134 -4.60 2.56 10.30
CA LEU A 134 -4.62 1.10 10.17
C LEU A 134 -5.45 0.38 11.25
N PRO A 135 -5.41 0.75 12.54
CA PRO A 135 -6.21 0.09 13.57
C PRO A 135 -7.71 0.17 13.33
N SER A 136 -8.19 1.23 12.66
CA SER A 136 -9.62 1.48 12.43
C SER A 136 -10.29 0.41 11.56
N TYR A 137 -9.54 -0.25 10.68
CA TYR A 137 -10.08 -1.27 9.77
C TYR A 137 -9.35 -2.61 9.77
N LEU A 138 -8.08 -2.70 10.18
CA LEU A 138 -7.35 -3.96 10.21
C LEU A 138 -7.76 -4.87 11.38
N TRP A 139 -8.45 -4.33 12.40
CA TRP A 139 -8.93 -5.13 13.54
C TRP A 139 -9.76 -6.35 13.10
N ARG A 140 -10.49 -6.27 11.97
CA ARG A 140 -11.31 -7.37 11.43
C ARG A 140 -10.50 -8.62 11.07
N PHE A 141 -9.19 -8.48 10.90
CA PHE A 141 -8.28 -9.56 10.53
C PHE A 141 -7.53 -10.14 11.74
N ARG A 142 -7.68 -9.56 12.94
CA ARG A 142 -7.15 -10.11 14.20
C ARG A 142 -7.86 -11.41 14.57
N LYS A 143 -7.17 -12.28 15.33
CA LYS A 143 -7.69 -13.62 15.71
C LYS A 143 -9.04 -13.56 16.43
N ALA A 144 -9.25 -12.60 17.34
CA ALA A 144 -10.52 -12.35 18.03
C ALA A 144 -11.11 -10.96 17.71
N GLY A 145 -10.83 -10.43 16.51
CA GLY A 145 -11.38 -9.15 16.05
C GLY A 145 -10.98 -7.97 16.94
N GLN A 146 -11.94 -7.07 17.20
CA GLN A 146 -11.75 -5.84 17.97
C GLN A 146 -11.35 -6.08 19.44
N PHE A 147 -11.59 -7.28 19.97
CA PHE A 147 -11.30 -7.64 21.36
C PHE A 147 -9.86 -8.15 21.56
N THR A 148 -9.10 -8.39 20.49
CA THR A 148 -7.68 -8.74 20.58
C THR A 148 -6.86 -7.48 20.89
N ARG A 149 -6.24 -7.45 22.07
CA ARG A 149 -5.18 -6.49 22.40
C ARG A 149 -3.91 -6.91 21.66
N VAL A 150 -3.40 -6.03 20.82
CA VAL A 150 -2.08 -6.19 20.21
C VAL A 150 -1.12 -5.50 21.16
N GLU A 151 -0.23 -6.27 21.80
CA GLU A 151 0.85 -5.68 22.59
C GLU A 151 1.71 -4.83 21.65
N THR A 152 1.84 -3.55 22.00
CA THR A 152 2.48 -2.51 21.19
C THR A 152 3.97 -2.49 21.47
#